data_AF-A0A7X7M7A9-F1
#
_entry.id   AF-A0A7X7M7A9-F1
#
_cell.length_a   1.000
_cell.length_b   1.000
_cell.length_c   1.000
_cell.angle_alpha   90.00
_cell.angle_beta   90.00
_cell.angle_gamma   90.00
#
_symmetry.space_group_name_H-M   'P 1'
#
loop_
_entity.id
_entity.type
_entity.pdbx_description
1 polymer ?
#
loop_
_entity_poly.entity_id
_entity_poly.type
_entity_poly.pdbx_seq_one_letter_code
_entity_poly.pdbx_strand_id
1 'polypeptide(L)'
;MDANLLALLVYLAPIILAWIPVVKYVAWAVPLVVFFIEKDSKFVKFHSMQAILLSAVGAVLGLIFSLIKAGVIAGSYASGYGVVVGALGLVYLWARRLALIITIIIIVFEIIAMVRAYGYVAYRIPLIGNWAAKIVGWEDGNQAGTSDQQTAYYHASVAAAAPPAAPAAAEAPAAPAEPAAAEAPKPESK
;
A
#
# COMPACT_ATOMS: atom_id res chain seq x y z
N MET A 1 -14.08 -7.33 13.73
CA MET A 1 -12.82 -7.20 12.97
C MET A 1 -12.28 -5.83 13.29
N ASP A 2 -10.97 -5.71 13.52
CA ASP A 2 -10.36 -4.44 13.88
C ASP A 2 -10.45 -3.41 12.74
N ALA A 3 -10.51 -2.13 13.10
CA ALA A 3 -10.71 -1.05 12.14
C ALA A 3 -9.57 -0.94 11.12
N ASN A 4 -8.32 -1.20 11.53
CA ASN A 4 -7.16 -1.26 10.63
C ASN A 4 -7.28 -2.38 9.58
N LEU A 5 -7.70 -3.58 10.00
CA LEU A 5 -7.89 -4.72 9.11
C LEU A 5 -9.03 -4.45 8.12
N LEU A 6 -10.15 -3.91 8.60
CA LEU A 6 -11.29 -3.60 7.73
C LEU A 6 -10.93 -2.50 6.72
N ALA A 7 -10.23 -1.45 7.14
CA ALA A 7 -9.75 -0.39 6.25
C ALA A 7 -8.71 -0.89 5.23
N LEU A 8 -7.87 -1.86 5.61
CA LEU A 8 -6.96 -2.54 4.67
C LEU A 8 -7.75 -3.35 3.64
N LEU A 9 -8.76 -4.12 4.08
CA LEU A 9 -9.55 -4.97 3.20
C LEU A 9 -10.34 -4.19 2.14
N VAL A 10 -10.73 -2.96 2.45
CA VAL A 10 -11.37 -2.03 1.50
C VAL A 10 -10.54 -1.84 0.22
N TYR A 11 -9.20 -1.91 0.30
CA TYR A 11 -8.33 -1.86 -0.88
C TYR A 11 -7.98 -3.27 -1.40
N LEU A 12 -7.64 -4.18 -0.50
CA LEU A 12 -7.13 -5.49 -0.87
C LEU A 12 -8.20 -6.37 -1.55
N ALA A 13 -9.43 -6.37 -1.04
CA ALA A 13 -10.48 -7.22 -1.58
C ALA A 13 -10.82 -6.87 -3.04
N PRO A 14 -11.07 -5.60 -3.44
CA PRO A 14 -11.23 -5.25 -4.86
C PRO A 14 -10.09 -5.73 -5.75
N ILE A 15 -8.83 -5.60 -5.30
CA ILE A 15 -7.66 -6.05 -6.06
C ILE A 15 -7.72 -7.56 -6.30
N ILE A 16 -7.98 -8.36 -5.26
CA ILE A 16 -8.09 -9.82 -5.39
C ILE A 16 -9.27 -10.20 -6.29
N LEU A 17 -10.44 -9.59 -6.06
CA LEU A 17 -11.66 -9.87 -6.82
C LEU A 17 -11.52 -9.48 -8.31
N ALA A 18 -10.67 -8.51 -8.65
CA ALA A 18 -10.40 -8.12 -10.02
C ALA A 18 -9.78 -9.24 -10.88
N TRP A 19 -9.16 -10.25 -10.27
CA TRP A 19 -8.57 -11.41 -10.96
C TRP A 19 -9.55 -12.54 -11.22
N ILE A 20 -10.73 -12.53 -10.59
CA ILE A 20 -11.73 -13.58 -10.75
C ILE A 20 -12.63 -13.21 -11.95
N PRO A 21 -12.75 -14.07 -12.96
CA PRO A 21 -13.69 -13.87 -14.07
C PRO A 21 -15.11 -13.62 -13.54
N VAL A 22 -15.88 -12.75 -14.21
CA VAL A 22 -17.23 -12.31 -13.80
C VAL A 22 -17.24 -11.43 -12.54
N VAL A 23 -16.57 -11.83 -11.45
CA VAL A 23 -16.60 -11.10 -10.16
C VAL A 23 -15.91 -9.74 -10.24
N LYS A 24 -14.92 -9.58 -11.10
CA LYS A 24 -14.25 -8.28 -11.33
C LYS A 24 -15.20 -7.13 -11.66
N TYR A 25 -16.38 -7.40 -12.22
CA TYR A 25 -17.38 -6.37 -12.58
C TYR A 25 -18.11 -5.80 -11.36
N VAL A 26 -18.06 -6.48 -10.22
CA VAL A 26 -18.66 -6.05 -8.95
C VAL A 26 -17.63 -5.75 -7.87
N ALA A 27 -16.33 -5.92 -8.15
CA ALA A 27 -15.24 -5.67 -7.20
C ALA A 27 -15.26 -4.25 -6.61
N TRP A 28 -15.69 -3.26 -7.40
CA TRP A 28 -15.85 -1.86 -6.97
C TRP A 28 -16.93 -1.67 -5.90
N ALA A 29 -17.85 -2.62 -5.73
CA ALA A 29 -18.93 -2.53 -4.75
C ALA A 29 -18.44 -2.81 -3.32
N VAL A 30 -17.29 -3.48 -3.14
CA VAL A 30 -16.74 -3.78 -1.80
C VAL A 30 -16.57 -2.53 -0.92
N PRO A 31 -15.85 -1.48 -1.34
CA PRO A 31 -15.70 -0.27 -0.52
C PRO A 31 -17.04 0.42 -0.26
N LEU A 32 -18.01 0.31 -1.19
CA LEU A 32 -19.36 0.84 -1.02
C LEU A 32 -20.12 0.10 0.09
N VAL A 33 -20.10 -1.23 0.07
CA VAL A 33 -20.74 -2.07 1.08
C VAL A 33 -20.11 -1.81 2.46
N VAL A 34 -18.78 -1.77 2.55
CA VAL A 34 -18.08 -1.47 3.81
C VAL A 34 -18.46 -0.08 4.33
N PHE A 35 -18.52 0.93 3.46
CA PHE A 35 -18.90 2.29 3.85
C PHE A 35 -20.28 2.35 4.52
N PHE A 36 -21.27 1.63 3.98
CA PHE A 36 -22.63 1.65 4.52
C PHE A 36 -22.81 0.77 5.76
N ILE A 37 -22.10 -0.35 5.84
CA ILE A 37 -22.15 -1.25 7.01
C ILE A 37 -21.42 -0.62 8.20
N GLU A 38 -20.28 0.03 7.96
CA GLU A 38 -19.52 0.69 9.01
C GLU A 38 -20.32 1.84 9.62
N LYS A 39 -20.54 1.81 10.94
CA LYS A 39 -21.26 2.86 11.66
C LYS A 39 -20.36 3.66 12.60
N ASP A 40 -19.36 3.01 13.19
CA ASP A 40 -18.66 3.51 14.37
C ASP A 40 -17.30 4.13 14.02
N SER A 41 -16.59 3.56 13.03
CA SER A 41 -15.24 3.98 12.69
C SER A 41 -15.21 5.01 11.56
N LYS A 42 -14.91 6.27 11.92
CA LYS A 42 -14.61 7.34 10.94
C LYS A 42 -13.40 6.99 10.06
N PHE A 43 -12.45 6.21 10.59
CA PHE A 43 -11.25 5.78 9.87
C PHE A 43 -11.58 4.79 8.77
N VAL A 44 -12.39 3.76 9.06
CA VAL A 44 -12.85 2.82 8.04
C VAL A 44 -13.72 3.55 7.02
N LYS A 45 -14.61 4.47 7.45
CA LYS A 45 -15.41 5.30 6.53
C LYS A 45 -14.55 6.16 5.62
N PHE A 46 -13.48 6.76 6.13
CA PHE A 46 -12.54 7.56 5.35
C PHE A 46 -11.86 6.71 4.26
N HIS A 47 -11.29 5.57 4.62
CA HIS A 47 -10.64 4.68 3.66
C HIS A 47 -11.64 4.11 2.63
N SER A 48 -12.85 3.76 3.08
CA SER A 48 -13.94 3.30 2.21
C SER A 48 -14.36 4.37 1.21
N MET A 49 -14.56 5.60 1.66
CA MET A 49 -14.89 6.72 0.76
C MET A 49 -13.76 7.02 -0.22
N GLN A 50 -12.51 6.98 0.23
CA GLN A 50 -11.35 7.16 -0.64
C GLN A 50 -11.29 6.09 -1.74
N ALA A 51 -11.58 4.82 -1.41
CA ALA A 51 -11.64 3.72 -2.39
C ALA A 51 -12.85 3.83 -3.34
N ILE A 52 -14.01 4.32 -2.87
CA ILE A 52 -15.17 4.63 -3.73
C ILE A 52 -14.79 5.71 -4.75
N LEU A 53 -14.15 6.80 -4.31
CA LEU A 53 -13.73 7.88 -5.19
C LEU A 53 -12.68 7.42 -6.21
N LEU A 54 -11.72 6.58 -5.81
CA LEU A 54 -10.78 5.96 -6.76
C LEU A 54 -11.50 5.12 -7.81
N SER A 55 -12.45 4.30 -7.39
CA SER A 55 -13.24 3.47 -8.28
C SER A 55 -14.04 4.32 -9.27
N ALA A 56 -14.62 5.44 -8.82
CA ALA A 56 -15.33 6.39 -9.67
C ALA A 56 -14.41 7.04 -10.70
N VAL A 57 -13.21 7.50 -10.29
CA VAL A 57 -12.19 8.05 -11.20
C VAL A 57 -11.77 6.99 -12.23
N GLY A 58 -11.51 5.76 -11.78
CA GLY A 58 -11.18 4.64 -12.65
C GLY A 58 -12.28 4.31 -13.64
N ALA A 59 -13.55 4.35 -13.23
CA ALA A 59 -14.70 4.13 -14.09
C ALA A 59 -14.82 5.21 -15.18
N VAL A 60 -14.63 6.48 -14.83
CA VAL A 60 -14.64 7.60 -15.80
C VAL A 60 -13.52 7.46 -16.81
N LEU A 61 -12.29 7.19 -16.35
CA LEU A 61 -11.15 6.95 -17.25
C LEU A 61 -11.41 5.73 -18.15
N GLY A 62 -11.93 4.64 -17.60
CA GLY A 62 -12.30 3.44 -18.34
C GLY A 62 -13.34 3.71 -19.43
N LEU A 63 -14.34 4.53 -19.14
CA LEU A 63 -15.35 4.96 -20.11
C LEU A 63 -14.70 5.74 -21.26
N ILE A 64 -13.83 6.71 -20.96
CA ILE A 64 -13.10 7.49 -21.97
C ILE A 64 -12.28 6.56 -22.89
N PHE A 65 -11.52 5.63 -22.32
CA PHE A 65 -10.73 4.68 -23.12
C PHE A 65 -11.62 3.73 -23.95
N SER A 66 -12.80 3.35 -23.43
CA SER A 66 -13.76 2.53 -24.17
C SER A 66 -14.30 3.27 -25.40
N LEU A 67 -14.60 4.57 -25.27
CA LEU A 67 -15.04 5.41 -26.38
C LEU A 67 -13.95 5.59 -27.44
N ILE A 68 -12.70 5.82 -27.02
CA ILE A 68 -11.55 5.90 -27.94
C ILE A 68 -11.42 4.58 -28.72
N LYS A 69 -11.46 3.45 -28.03
CA LYS A 69 -11.39 2.12 -28.65
C LYS A 69 -12.52 1.91 -29.66
N ALA A 70 -13.75 2.23 -29.28
CA ALA A 70 -14.92 2.10 -30.16
C ALA A 70 -14.79 2.98 -31.42
N GLY A 71 -14.33 4.22 -31.26
CA GLY A 71 -14.07 5.13 -32.38
C GLY A 71 -12.98 4.62 -33.33
N VAL A 72 -11.90 4.06 -32.80
CA VAL A 72 -10.82 3.46 -33.61
C VAL A 72 -11.33 2.25 -34.40
N ILE A 73 -12.12 1.38 -33.76
CA ILE A 73 -12.73 0.21 -34.43
C ILE A 73 -13.69 0.67 -35.53
N ALA A 74 -14.62 1.58 -35.22
CA ALA A 74 -15.60 2.09 -36.18
C ALA A 74 -14.92 2.80 -37.37
N GLY A 75 -13.94 3.66 -37.09
CA GLY A 75 -13.16 4.35 -38.12
C GLY A 75 -12.39 3.38 -39.02
N SER A 76 -11.88 2.28 -38.46
CA SER A 76 -11.17 1.26 -39.22
C SER A 76 -12.06 0.56 -40.26
N TYR A 77 -13.31 0.28 -39.90
CA TYR A 77 -14.29 -0.29 -40.85
C TYR A 77 -14.76 0.73 -41.89
N ALA A 78 -14.91 2.00 -41.51
CA ALA A 78 -15.39 3.05 -42.39
C ALA A 78 -14.36 3.50 -43.43
N SER A 79 -13.06 3.44 -43.11
CA SER A 79 -12.04 4.06 -43.97
C SER A 79 -11.67 3.25 -45.21
N GLY A 80 -11.78 1.92 -45.24
CA GLY A 80 -11.37 1.07 -46.38
C GLY A 80 -9.88 1.10 -46.77
N TYR A 81 -9.12 2.11 -46.33
CA TYR A 81 -7.70 2.32 -46.61
C TYR A 81 -6.81 1.88 -45.42
N GLY A 82 -5.88 0.95 -45.67
CA GLY A 82 -4.98 0.41 -44.64
C GLY A 82 -4.10 1.44 -43.93
N VAL A 83 -3.76 2.57 -44.58
CA VAL A 83 -2.93 3.64 -43.98
C VAL A 83 -3.69 4.37 -42.85
N VAL A 84 -4.99 4.61 -43.01
CA VAL A 84 -5.83 5.25 -41.98
C VAL A 84 -6.03 4.31 -40.78
N VAL A 85 -6.26 3.02 -41.06
CA VAL A 85 -6.33 1.97 -40.03
C VAL A 85 -5.04 1.89 -39.23
N GLY A 86 -3.88 1.94 -39.91
CA GLY A 86 -2.56 1.93 -39.27
C GLY A 86 -2.36 3.13 -38.32
N ALA A 87 -2.71 4.33 -38.77
CA ALA A 87 -2.59 5.54 -37.94
C ALA A 87 -3.50 5.51 -36.70
N LEU A 88 -4.76 5.12 -36.86
CA LEU A 88 -5.71 5.00 -35.74
C LEU A 88 -5.29 3.91 -34.74
N GLY A 89 -4.71 2.81 -35.24
CA GLY A 89 -4.14 1.75 -34.41
C GLY A 89 -2.98 2.26 -33.53
N LEU A 90 -2.08 3.08 -34.08
CA LEU A 90 -0.99 3.69 -33.31
C LEU A 90 -1.50 4.62 -32.22
N VAL A 91 -2.51 5.46 -32.51
CA VAL A 91 -3.14 6.33 -31.51
C VAL A 91 -3.72 5.50 -30.35
N TYR A 92 -4.42 4.41 -30.66
CA TYR A 92 -4.96 3.51 -29.65
C TYR A 92 -3.87 2.87 -28.78
N LEU A 93 -2.77 2.41 -29.40
CA LEU A 93 -1.65 1.83 -28.66
C LEU A 93 -1.01 2.84 -27.70
N TRP A 94 -0.81 4.08 -28.13
CA TRP A 94 -0.31 5.16 -27.27
C TRP A 94 -1.27 5.45 -26.10
N ALA A 95 -2.56 5.60 -26.38
CA ALA A 95 -3.58 5.80 -25.36
C ALA A 95 -3.59 4.64 -24.35
N ARG A 96 -3.43 3.40 -24.81
CA ARG A 96 -3.37 2.21 -23.96
C ARG A 96 -2.14 2.19 -23.04
N ARG A 97 -0.98 2.67 -23.51
CA ARG A 97 0.22 2.80 -22.68
C ARG A 97 0.06 3.87 -21.61
N LEU A 98 -0.53 5.02 -21.96
CA LEU A 98 -0.85 6.06 -20.99
C LEU A 98 -1.81 5.55 -19.91
N ALA A 99 -2.85 4.83 -20.31
CA ALA A 99 -3.80 4.20 -19.38
C ALA A 99 -3.10 3.27 -18.37
N LEU A 100 -2.14 2.47 -18.84
CA LEU A 100 -1.35 1.57 -18.01
C LEU A 100 -0.55 2.34 -16.96
N ILE A 101 0.13 3.41 -17.34
CA ILE A 101 0.93 4.25 -16.43
C ILE A 101 0.05 4.85 -15.34
N ILE A 102 -1.10 5.43 -15.72
CA ILE A 102 -2.06 6.00 -14.77
C ILE A 102 -2.57 4.93 -13.80
N THR A 103 -2.89 3.74 -14.31
CA THR A 103 -3.35 2.61 -13.48
C THR A 103 -2.29 2.19 -12.46
N ILE A 104 -1.03 2.10 -12.87
CA ILE A 104 0.08 1.76 -11.97
C ILE A 104 0.22 2.82 -10.86
N ILE A 105 0.16 4.11 -11.20
CA ILE A 105 0.24 5.20 -10.22
C ILE A 105 -0.90 5.09 -9.19
N ILE A 106 -2.12 4.80 -9.64
CA ILE A 106 -3.28 4.60 -8.75
C ILE A 106 -3.03 3.41 -7.80
N ILE A 107 -2.60 2.27 -8.34
CA ILE A 107 -2.30 1.07 -7.53
C ILE A 107 -1.21 1.36 -6.49
N VAL A 108 -0.17 2.13 -6.84
CA VAL A 108 0.88 2.52 -5.87
C VAL A 108 0.28 3.30 -4.71
N PHE A 109 -0.61 4.26 -4.97
CA PHE A 109 -1.28 5.01 -3.92
C PHE A 109 -2.22 4.13 -3.08
N GLU A 110 -2.93 3.18 -3.70
CA GLU A 110 -3.74 2.20 -2.97
C GLU A 110 -2.90 1.32 -2.05
N ILE A 111 -1.75 0.82 -2.52
CA ILE A 111 -0.84 0.01 -1.69
C ILE A 111 -0.32 0.82 -0.51
N ILE A 112 0.10 2.08 -0.73
CA ILE A 112 0.54 2.94 0.38
C ILE A 112 -0.60 3.16 1.39
N ALA A 113 -1.81 3.44 0.90
CA ALA A 113 -2.98 3.61 1.76
C ALA A 113 -3.30 2.36 2.58
N MET A 114 -3.23 1.20 1.94
CA MET A 114 -3.45 -0.11 2.54
C MET A 114 -2.42 -0.42 3.64
N VAL A 115 -1.13 -0.23 3.35
CA VAL A 115 -0.03 -0.49 4.31
C VAL A 115 -0.11 0.45 5.50
N ARG A 116 -0.40 1.74 5.27
CA ARG A 116 -0.59 2.73 6.34
C ARG A 116 -1.84 2.43 7.16
N ALA A 117 -2.92 1.99 6.51
CA ALA A 117 -4.16 1.64 7.18
C ALA A 117 -3.97 0.48 8.17
N TYR A 118 -3.14 -0.50 7.83
CA TYR A 118 -2.77 -1.60 8.75
C TYR A 118 -2.15 -1.08 10.06
N GLY A 119 -1.38 0.00 9.98
CA GLY A 119 -0.77 0.68 11.13
C GLY A 119 -1.66 1.74 11.80
N TYR A 120 -2.97 1.76 11.54
CA TYR A 120 -3.91 2.78 12.04
C TYR A 120 -3.60 4.22 11.56
N VAL A 121 -2.78 4.37 10.51
CA VAL A 121 -2.44 5.68 9.95
C VAL A 121 -3.26 5.94 8.70
N ALA A 122 -4.04 7.03 8.71
CA ALA A 122 -4.78 7.46 7.54
C ALA A 122 -3.85 8.13 6.53
N TYR A 123 -3.67 7.50 5.37
CA TYR A 123 -2.98 8.12 4.24
C TYR A 123 -3.97 8.76 3.28
N ARG A 124 -3.84 10.07 3.08
CA ARG A 124 -4.62 10.85 2.11
C ARG A 124 -4.00 10.71 0.73
N ILE A 125 -4.67 10.00 -0.16
CA ILE A 125 -4.24 9.89 -1.55
C ILE A 125 -4.35 11.28 -2.20
N PRO A 126 -3.32 11.75 -2.94
CA PRO A 126 -3.39 13.02 -3.63
C PRO A 126 -4.65 13.15 -4.49
N LEU A 127 -5.17 14.38 -4.61
CA LEU A 127 -6.42 14.75 -5.31
C LEU A 127 -7.71 14.30 -4.61
N ILE A 128 -7.83 13.03 -4.21
CA ILE A 128 -9.09 12.46 -3.72
C ILE A 128 -9.20 12.36 -2.20
N GLY A 129 -8.09 12.30 -1.47
CA GLY A 129 -8.10 12.11 -0.01
C GLY A 129 -8.76 13.28 0.71
N ASN A 130 -8.57 14.50 0.21
CA ASN A 130 -9.24 15.69 0.73
C ASN A 130 -10.75 15.66 0.49
N TRP A 131 -11.19 15.09 -0.63
CA TRP A 131 -12.62 14.94 -0.92
C TRP A 131 -13.24 13.87 -0.03
N ALA A 132 -12.56 12.72 0.11
CA ALA A 132 -12.98 11.67 1.04
C ALA A 132 -13.11 12.22 2.46
N ALA A 133 -12.10 12.96 2.93
CA ALA A 133 -12.11 13.56 4.25
C ALA A 133 -13.29 14.51 4.46
N LYS A 134 -13.56 15.37 3.46
CA LYS A 134 -14.69 16.31 3.51
C LYS A 134 -16.04 15.60 3.55
N ILE A 135 -16.23 14.55 2.77
CA ILE A 135 -17.50 13.81 2.69
C ILE A 135 -17.82 13.12 4.02
N VAL A 136 -16.81 12.57 4.70
CA VAL A 136 -17.01 11.79 5.93
C VAL A 136 -16.78 12.59 7.22
N GLY A 137 -16.43 13.87 7.12
CA GLY A 137 -16.08 14.71 8.28
C GLY A 137 -14.84 14.21 9.01
N TRP A 138 -13.79 13.84 8.26
CA TRP A 138 -12.49 13.42 8.78
C TRP A 138 -11.58 14.61 9.08
N GLU A 139 -10.87 14.53 10.20
CA GLU A 139 -9.89 15.50 10.68
C GLU A 139 -8.60 14.73 10.96
N ASP A 140 -7.43 15.32 10.69
CA ASP A 140 -6.14 14.60 10.72
C ASP A 140 -5.72 14.09 12.11
N GLY A 141 -6.44 14.48 13.17
CA GLY A 141 -6.33 13.93 14.53
C GLY A 141 -7.18 12.68 14.81
N ASN A 142 -8.07 12.26 13.91
CA ASN A 142 -9.00 11.13 14.12
C ASN A 142 -8.36 9.74 13.91
N GLN A 143 -7.04 9.59 14.06
CA GLN A 143 -6.37 8.29 13.90
C GLN A 143 -7.04 7.26 14.83
N ALA A 144 -7.51 6.14 14.27
CA ALA A 144 -8.40 5.20 14.97
C ALA A 144 -7.68 4.30 16.00
N GLY A 145 -6.44 4.60 16.35
CA GLY A 145 -5.81 3.98 17.51
C GLY A 145 -6.28 4.72 18.77
N THR A 146 -6.81 3.99 19.76
CA THR A 146 -6.66 4.47 21.14
C THR A 146 -5.18 4.78 21.37
N SER A 147 -4.86 5.69 22.30
CA SER A 147 -3.47 6.00 22.68
C SER A 147 -2.63 4.72 22.81
N ASP A 148 -3.24 3.67 23.35
CA ASP A 148 -2.62 2.39 23.63
C ASP A 148 -2.32 1.56 22.37
N GLN A 149 -3.19 1.57 21.35
CA GLN A 149 -2.94 0.85 20.09
C GLN A 149 -1.94 1.57 19.20
N GLN A 150 -1.96 2.90 19.19
CA GLN A 150 -0.97 3.71 18.49
C GLN A 150 0.41 3.59 19.17
N THR A 151 0.43 3.53 20.50
CA THR A 151 1.63 3.26 21.32
C THR A 151 2.15 1.85 21.07
N ALA A 152 1.27 0.83 21.02
CA ALA A 152 1.66 -0.54 20.70
C ALA A 152 2.22 -0.67 19.28
N TYR A 153 1.63 -0.01 18.27
CA TYR A 153 2.19 0.02 16.92
C TYR A 153 3.53 0.75 16.87
N TYR A 154 3.65 1.89 17.57
CA TYR A 154 4.91 2.61 17.70
C TYR A 154 5.99 1.70 18.31
N HIS A 155 5.72 1.04 19.44
CA HIS A 155 6.67 0.12 20.07
C HIS A 155 7.00 -1.09 19.18
N ALA A 156 6.02 -1.68 18.49
CA ALA A 156 6.26 -2.81 17.59
C ALA A 156 7.11 -2.40 16.37
N SER A 157 6.86 -1.23 15.79
CA SER A 157 7.63 -0.71 14.65
C SER A 157 9.07 -0.33 15.03
N VAL A 158 9.28 0.24 16.23
CA VAL A 158 10.60 0.53 16.79
C VAL A 158 11.35 -0.77 17.10
N ALA A 159 10.67 -1.79 17.65
CA ALA A 159 11.27 -3.09 17.92
C ALA A 159 11.66 -3.83 16.62
N ALA A 160 10.85 -3.73 15.56
CA ALA A 160 11.15 -4.33 14.26
C ALA A 160 12.27 -3.60 13.50
N ALA A 161 12.45 -2.30 13.75
CA ALA A 161 13.54 -1.50 13.18
C ALA A 161 14.82 -1.55 14.01
N ALA A 162 14.79 -2.15 15.20
CA ALA A 162 15.99 -2.35 16.00
C ALA A 162 16.94 -3.29 15.25
N PRO A 163 18.23 -2.93 15.10
CA PRO A 163 19.20 -3.85 14.51
C PRO A 163 19.16 -5.17 15.29
N PRO A 164 19.28 -6.33 14.61
CA PRO A 164 19.28 -7.62 15.30
C PRO A 164 20.32 -7.52 16.41
N ALA A 165 19.90 -7.87 17.65
CA ALA A 165 20.78 -7.82 18.80
C ALA A 165 22.10 -8.47 18.39
N ALA A 166 23.19 -7.69 18.45
CA ALA A 166 24.51 -8.19 18.11
C ALA A 166 24.67 -9.52 18.87
N PRO A 167 25.06 -10.62 18.20
CA PRO A 167 25.18 -11.91 18.86
C PRO A 167 25.99 -11.66 20.13
N ALA A 168 25.38 -11.95 21.28
CA ALA A 168 25.96 -11.70 22.59
C ALA A 168 27.41 -12.13 22.49
N ALA A 169 28.33 -11.16 22.56
CA ALA A 169 29.74 -11.40 22.36
C ALA A 169 30.08 -12.58 23.26
N ALA A 170 30.36 -13.74 22.64
CA ALA A 170 30.67 -14.95 23.38
C ALA A 170 31.74 -14.52 24.38
N GLU A 171 31.43 -14.64 25.68
CA GLU A 171 32.37 -14.30 26.75
C GLU A 171 33.70 -14.94 26.35
N ALA A 172 34.67 -14.09 26.03
CA ALA A 172 35.99 -14.58 25.70
C ALA A 172 36.42 -15.44 26.88
N PRO A 173 36.83 -16.72 26.64
CA PRO A 173 37.22 -17.59 27.72
C PRO A 173 38.25 -16.86 28.58
N ALA A 174 37.96 -16.78 29.89
CA ALA A 174 38.81 -16.11 30.85
C ALA A 174 40.27 -16.50 30.59
N ALA A 175 41.12 -15.49 30.40
CA ALA A 175 42.54 -15.70 30.15
C ALA A 175 43.08 -16.65 31.24
N PRO A 176 43.82 -17.72 30.87
CA PRO A 176 44.38 -18.62 31.86
C PRO A 176 45.29 -17.84 32.81
N ALA A 177 45.10 -18.08 34.10
CA ALA A 177 45.88 -17.45 35.16
C ALA A 177 47.38 -17.59 34.89
N GLU A 178 48.06 -16.47 35.07
CA GLU A 178 49.50 -16.26 34.99
C GLU A 178 50.27 -17.36 35.76
N PRO A 179 51.19 -18.10 35.12
CA PRO A 179 52.03 -19.03 35.86
C PRO A 179 52.98 -18.23 36.75
N ALA A 180 52.91 -18.49 38.06
CA ALA A 180 53.79 -17.92 39.07
C ALA A 180 55.25 -18.03 38.63
N ALA A 181 55.90 -16.87 38.48
CA ALA A 181 57.32 -16.79 38.17
C ALA A 181 58.12 -17.56 39.22
N ALA A 182 58.80 -18.61 38.77
CA ALA A 182 59.71 -19.38 39.60
C ALA A 182 60.84 -18.47 40.11
N GLU A 183 60.93 -18.37 41.44
CA GLU A 183 61.98 -17.66 42.16
C GLU A 183 63.35 -18.27 41.82
N ALA A 184 64.23 -17.49 41.20
CA ALA A 184 65.57 -17.93 40.82
C ALA A 184 66.45 -18.15 42.07
N PRO A 185 67.27 -19.22 42.13
CA PRO A 185 68.15 -19.48 43.26
C PRO A 185 69.29 -18.46 43.33
N LYS A 186 69.55 -17.96 44.55
CA LYS A 186 70.66 -17.05 44.87
C LYS A 186 72.02 -17.69 44.56
N PRO A 187 72.99 -16.93 44.01
CA PRO A 187 74.34 -17.44 43.77
C PRO A 187 75.11 -17.62 45.08
N GLU A 188 75.74 -18.78 45.25
CA GLU A 188 76.71 -19.05 46.32
C GLU A 188 78.01 -18.27 46.06
N SER A 189 78.44 -17.48 47.06
CA SER A 189 79.74 -16.81 47.07
C SER A 189 80.85 -17.80 47.44
N LYS A 190 81.86 -17.91 46.58
CA LYS A 190 83.20 -18.38 46.96
C LYS A 190 84.13 -17.18 47.13
#